data_AF-M0B0E2-F1
#
_entry.id   AF-M0B0E2-F1
#
_cell.length_a   1.000
_cell.length_b   1.000
_cell.length_c   1.000
_cell.angle_alpha   90.00
_cell.angle_beta   90.00
_cell.angle_gamma   90.00
#
_symmetry.space_group_name_H-M   'P 1'
#
loop_
_entity.id
_entity.type
_entity.pdbx_description
1 polymer ?
#
loop_
_entity_poly.entity_id
_entity_poly.type
_entity_poly.pdbx_seq_one_letter_code
_entity_poly.pdbx_strand_id
1 'polypeptide(L)'
;MVTSRSWKRLKKYGIKEILLSKYLILPLVITIGSYFLISDLFSNPGMRNFVSSATGVSQSLIAVTLTGLAILVSFSDKKFLSFLRKNDTFEKLLAIFEYTVTLAIITSFYGVFLQSVSFEKWVFFIFFFLFIHLLASISALVSTILRFSETKAKYEGLKDFDEGNMSEEMKEDLDHIRDQISTENSSSSESVSDDEPELEKESL
;
A
#
# COMPACT_ATOMS: atom_id res chain seq x y z
N MET A 1 19.41 -9.78 -4.55
CA MET A 1 20.25 -8.96 -3.65
C MET A 1 19.44 -7.73 -3.27
N VAL A 2 18.74 -7.76 -2.14
CA VAL A 2 17.93 -6.62 -1.67
C VAL A 2 18.90 -5.55 -1.17
N THR A 3 18.89 -4.38 -1.80
CA THR A 3 19.81 -3.30 -1.40
C THR A 3 19.40 -2.74 -0.04
N SER A 4 20.36 -2.41 0.81
CA SER A 4 20.10 -1.81 2.13
C SER A 4 19.29 -0.50 2.08
N ARG A 5 19.18 0.11 0.89
CA ARG A 5 18.33 1.28 0.61
C ARG A 5 16.84 0.94 0.59
N SER A 6 16.43 -0.18 -0.02
CA SER A 6 15.04 -0.65 -0.01
C SER A 6 14.52 -0.82 1.41
N TRP A 7 15.30 -1.48 2.26
CA TRP A 7 14.93 -1.71 3.66
C TRP A 7 14.76 -0.40 4.46
N LYS A 8 15.68 0.56 4.26
CA LYS A 8 15.59 1.87 4.91
C LYS A 8 14.35 2.65 4.47
N ARG A 9 13.97 2.59 3.19
CA ARG A 9 12.76 3.24 2.65
C ARG A 9 11.49 2.64 3.22
N LEU A 10 11.38 1.31 3.22
CA LEU A 10 10.28 0.56 3.85
C LEU A 10 10.12 0.92 5.33
N LYS A 11 11.23 0.99 6.09
CA LYS A 11 11.19 1.34 7.51
C LYS A 11 10.78 2.80 7.75
N LYS A 12 11.23 3.73 6.91
CA LYS A 12 10.99 5.18 7.09
C LYS A 12 9.56 5.59 6.73
N TYR A 13 8.96 5.00 5.69
CA TYR A 13 7.69 5.48 5.13
C TYR A 13 6.57 4.43 5.07
N GLY A 14 6.84 3.16 5.37
CA GLY A 14 5.91 2.08 5.03
C GLY A 14 5.45 1.26 6.23
N ILE A 15 6.37 0.71 7.01
CA ILE A 15 6.02 -0.41 7.89
C ILE A 15 5.03 0.01 8.99
N LYS A 16 5.29 1.08 9.76
CA LYS A 16 4.39 1.48 10.85
C LYS A 16 3.03 1.97 10.35
N GLU A 17 3.04 2.82 9.32
CA GLU A 17 1.82 3.43 8.77
C GLU A 17 0.95 2.37 8.09
N ILE A 18 1.55 1.41 7.37
CA ILE A 18 0.82 0.30 6.76
C ILE A 18 0.34 -0.71 7.81
N LEU A 19 1.14 -1.02 8.85
CA LEU A 19 0.73 -1.96 9.91
C LEU A 19 -0.39 -1.42 10.80
N LEU A 20 -0.41 -0.12 11.09
CA LEU A 20 -1.53 0.52 11.81
C LEU A 20 -2.67 0.96 10.88
N SER A 21 -2.50 0.83 9.56
CA SER A 21 -3.53 1.28 8.63
C SER A 21 -4.81 0.44 8.77
N LYS A 22 -5.92 1.07 8.40
CA LYS A 22 -7.23 0.41 8.22
C LYS A 22 -7.13 -0.85 7.33
N TYR A 23 -6.12 -0.94 6.47
CA TYR A 23 -5.89 -2.07 5.56
C TYR A 23 -5.31 -3.31 6.23
N LEU A 24 -4.85 -3.25 7.49
CA LEU A 24 -4.47 -4.44 8.26
C LEU A 24 -5.57 -4.84 9.25
N ILE A 25 -6.17 -3.86 9.92
CA ILE A 25 -7.25 -4.08 10.90
C ILE A 25 -8.45 -4.73 10.22
N LEU A 26 -8.85 -4.27 9.03
CA LEU A 26 -10.00 -4.82 8.33
C LEU A 26 -9.83 -6.32 7.98
N PRO A 27 -8.75 -6.77 7.31
CA PRO A 27 -8.47 -8.19 7.11
C PRO A 27 -8.42 -9.00 8.40
N LEU A 28 -7.86 -8.42 9.47
CA LEU A 28 -7.76 -9.10 10.77
C LEU A 28 -9.16 -9.37 11.34
N VAL A 29 -10.02 -8.34 11.39
CA VAL A 29 -11.40 -8.45 11.87
C VAL A 29 -12.20 -9.44 11.00
N ILE A 30 -12.07 -9.36 9.68
CA ILE A 30 -12.74 -10.29 8.75
C ILE A 30 -12.29 -11.74 9.01
N THR A 31 -10.99 -11.96 9.23
CA THR A 31 -10.45 -13.30 9.49
C THR A 31 -10.95 -13.84 10.82
N ILE A 32 -10.86 -13.04 11.89
CA ILE A 32 -11.33 -13.43 13.23
C ILE A 32 -12.83 -13.72 13.19
N GLY A 33 -13.63 -12.84 12.57
CA GLY A 33 -15.06 -13.05 12.39
C GLY A 33 -15.37 -14.32 11.60
N SER A 34 -14.62 -14.58 10.52
CA SER A 34 -14.79 -15.79 9.71
C SER A 34 -14.39 -17.06 10.48
N TYR A 35 -13.37 -16.98 11.34
CA TYR A 35 -12.95 -18.09 12.19
C TYR A 35 -14.06 -18.49 13.17
N PHE A 36 -14.72 -17.53 13.83
CA PHE A 36 -15.76 -17.85 14.80
C PHE A 36 -17.11 -18.19 14.16
N LEU A 37 -17.45 -17.60 13.01
CA LEU A 37 -18.78 -17.77 12.41
C LEU A 37 -18.86 -18.92 11.39
N ILE A 38 -17.76 -19.24 10.69
CA ILE A 38 -17.78 -20.04 9.45
C ILE A 38 -16.78 -21.22 9.51
N SER A 39 -16.01 -21.39 10.59
CA SER A 39 -14.98 -22.44 10.68
C SER A 39 -15.48 -23.86 10.56
N ASP A 40 -16.75 -24.12 10.87
CA ASP A 40 -17.38 -25.43 10.72
C ASP A 40 -18.09 -25.62 9.37
N LEU A 41 -18.32 -24.53 8.63
CA LEU A 41 -18.90 -24.59 7.29
C LEU A 41 -17.87 -25.00 6.23
N PHE A 42 -16.58 -24.77 6.49
CA PHE A 42 -15.51 -25.18 5.57
C PHE A 42 -15.11 -26.64 5.82
N SER A 43 -15.40 -27.50 4.85
CA SER A 43 -14.83 -28.84 4.78
C SER A 43 -13.35 -28.80 4.37
N ASN A 44 -12.56 -29.81 4.75
CA ASN A 44 -11.15 -29.91 4.35
C ASN A 44 -10.92 -29.79 2.82
N PRO A 45 -11.75 -30.43 1.95
CA PRO A 45 -11.66 -30.21 0.51
C PRO A 45 -11.94 -28.74 0.11
N GLY A 46 -12.93 -28.11 0.73
CA GLY A 46 -13.25 -26.69 0.49
C GLY A 46 -12.08 -25.76 0.83
N MET A 47 -11.41 -26.00 1.96
CA MET A 47 -10.22 -25.23 2.36
C MET A 47 -9.08 -25.40 1.34
N ARG A 48 -8.79 -26.63 0.91
CA ARG A 48 -7.74 -26.89 -0.09
C ARG A 48 -8.02 -26.23 -1.43
N ASN A 49 -9.27 -26.31 -1.90
CA ASN A 49 -9.69 -25.66 -3.14
C ASN A 49 -9.53 -24.13 -3.04
N PHE A 50 -9.96 -23.54 -1.92
CA PHE A 50 -9.77 -22.11 -1.69
C PHE A 50 -8.29 -21.72 -1.71
N VAL A 51 -7.42 -22.45 -1.00
CA VAL A 51 -5.97 -22.16 -0.98
C VAL A 51 -5.39 -22.21 -2.38
N SER A 52 -5.75 -23.21 -3.18
CA SER A 52 -5.27 -23.34 -4.56
C SER A 52 -5.72 -22.17 -5.44
N SER A 53 -7.02 -21.83 -5.41
CA SER A 53 -7.55 -20.69 -6.16
C SER A 53 -6.94 -19.36 -5.72
N ALA A 54 -6.85 -19.12 -4.41
CA ALA A 54 -6.26 -17.91 -3.84
C ALA A 54 -4.77 -17.77 -4.20
N THR A 55 -4.03 -18.88 -4.24
CA THR A 55 -2.62 -18.90 -4.68
C THR A 55 -2.50 -18.50 -6.16
N GLY A 56 -3.38 -19.00 -7.03
CA GLY A 56 -3.40 -18.60 -8.44
C GLY A 56 -3.73 -17.11 -8.63
N VAL A 57 -4.67 -16.60 -7.84
CA VAL A 57 -5.02 -15.17 -7.83
C VAL A 57 -3.85 -14.33 -7.33
N SER A 58 -3.19 -14.72 -6.24
CA SER A 58 -2.05 -13.95 -5.69
C SER A 58 -0.88 -13.89 -6.67
N GLN A 59 -0.60 -14.98 -7.41
CA GLN A 59 0.40 -14.98 -8.48
C GLN A 59 0.03 -14.03 -9.62
N SER A 60 -1.24 -14.01 -10.04
CA SER A 60 -1.73 -13.10 -11.08
C SER A 60 -1.62 -11.63 -10.63
N LEU A 61 -1.89 -11.35 -9.35
CA LEU A 61 -1.78 -10.01 -8.77
C LEU A 61 -0.33 -9.49 -8.76
N ILE A 62 0.67 -10.36 -8.64
CA ILE A 62 2.09 -9.95 -8.81
C ILE A 62 2.29 -9.37 -10.20
N ALA A 63 1.87 -10.09 -11.25
CA ALA A 63 2.02 -9.65 -12.63
C ALA A 63 1.30 -8.32 -12.87
N VAL A 64 0.04 -8.20 -12.44
CA VAL A 64 -0.74 -6.96 -12.54
C VAL A 64 -0.03 -5.80 -11.85
N THR A 65 0.50 -6.02 -10.64
CA THR A 65 1.21 -4.99 -9.87
C THR A 65 2.48 -4.53 -10.57
N LEU A 66 3.28 -5.47 -11.10
CA LEU A 66 4.51 -5.15 -11.84
C LEU A 66 4.20 -4.40 -13.15
N THR A 67 3.17 -4.82 -13.88
CA THR A 67 2.73 -4.13 -15.09
C THR A 67 2.24 -2.72 -14.76
N GLY A 68 1.46 -2.54 -13.70
CA GLY A 68 1.01 -1.22 -13.24
C GLY A 68 2.18 -0.29 -12.91
N LEU A 69 3.22 -0.80 -12.23
CA LEU A 69 4.44 -0.05 -11.95
C LEU A 69 5.18 0.34 -13.25
N ALA A 70 5.34 -0.61 -14.17
CA ALA A 70 6.01 -0.35 -15.45
C ALA A 70 5.30 0.73 -16.26
N ILE A 71 3.96 0.67 -16.33
CA ILE A 71 3.12 1.69 -16.97
C ILE A 71 3.36 3.05 -16.30
N LEU A 72 3.28 3.11 -14.97
CA LEU A 72 3.45 4.35 -14.22
C LEU A 72 4.82 4.99 -14.47
N VAL A 73 5.88 4.18 -14.46
CA VAL A 73 7.24 4.66 -14.77
C VAL A 73 7.34 5.12 -16.22
N SER A 74 6.72 4.41 -17.17
CA SER A 74 6.76 4.76 -18.59
C SER A 74 6.07 6.09 -18.91
N PHE A 75 5.00 6.43 -18.18
CA PHE A 75 4.28 7.69 -18.34
C PHE A 75 4.92 8.86 -17.58
N SER A 76 5.92 8.62 -16.74
CA SER A 76 6.49 9.64 -15.88
C SER A 76 7.68 10.34 -16.54
N ASP A 77 7.49 11.57 -17.00
CA ASP A 77 8.58 12.39 -17.54
C ASP A 77 9.62 12.75 -16.48
N LYS A 78 10.87 12.99 -16.91
CA LYS A 78 11.97 13.38 -16.00
C LYS A 78 11.64 14.58 -15.11
N LYS A 79 10.93 15.58 -15.65
CA LYS A 79 10.51 16.78 -14.89
C LYS A 79 9.49 16.42 -13.81
N PHE A 80 8.49 15.61 -14.15
CA PHE A 80 7.46 15.15 -13.23
C PHE A 80 8.04 14.22 -12.14
N LEU A 81 8.94 13.30 -12.50
CA LEU A 81 9.68 12.46 -11.54
C LEU A 81 10.49 13.30 -10.56
N SER A 82 11.15 14.37 -11.04
CA SER A 82 11.89 15.29 -10.17
C SER A 82 10.97 16.01 -9.19
N PHE A 83 9.81 16.48 -9.64
CA PHE A 83 8.79 17.09 -8.79
C PHE A 83 8.28 16.12 -7.71
N LEU A 84 7.92 14.89 -8.10
CA LEU A 84 7.43 13.87 -7.16
C LEU A 84 8.49 13.42 -6.16
N ARG A 85 9.77 13.43 -6.57
CA ARG A 85 10.88 13.10 -5.68
C ARG A 85 11.15 14.20 -4.66
N LYS A 86 10.91 15.47 -5.02
CA LYS A 86 11.01 16.59 -4.08
C LYS A 86 9.92 16.55 -2.99
N ASN A 87 8.75 16.00 -3.32
CA ASN A 87 7.62 15.89 -2.40
C ASN A 87 7.51 14.52 -1.70
N ASP A 88 8.57 13.70 -1.71
CA ASP A 88 8.62 12.32 -1.18
C ASP A 88 7.52 11.35 -1.72
N THR A 89 6.70 11.79 -2.67
CA THR A 89 5.51 11.08 -3.16
C THR A 89 5.91 9.86 -3.99
N PHE A 90 6.97 10.01 -4.81
CA PHE A 90 7.50 8.91 -5.60
C PHE A 90 8.07 7.79 -4.71
N GLU A 91 8.75 8.15 -3.63
CA GLU A 91 9.33 7.19 -2.70
C GLU A 91 8.26 6.43 -1.92
N LYS A 92 7.22 7.13 -1.45
CA LYS A 92 6.03 6.52 -0.83
C LYS A 92 5.32 5.56 -1.78
N LEU A 93 5.08 5.98 -3.03
CA LEU A 93 4.45 5.14 -4.05
C LEU A 93 5.24 3.84 -4.29
N LEU A 94 6.55 3.96 -4.51
CA LEU A 94 7.42 2.79 -4.69
C LEU A 94 7.44 1.89 -3.45
N ALA A 95 7.38 2.45 -2.24
CA ALA A 95 7.32 1.65 -1.01
C ALA A 95 6.02 0.83 -0.92
N ILE A 96 4.87 1.40 -1.29
CA ILE A 96 3.58 0.70 -1.34
C ILE A 96 3.61 -0.41 -2.39
N PHE A 97 4.18 -0.15 -3.57
CA PHE A 97 4.39 -1.18 -4.59
C PHE A 97 5.26 -2.32 -4.08
N GLU A 98 6.45 -2.01 -3.54
CA GLU A 98 7.41 -3.00 -3.04
C GLU A 98 6.79 -3.86 -1.92
N TYR A 99 6.05 -3.23 -1.01
CA TYR A 99 5.31 -3.91 0.04
C TYR A 99 4.25 -4.86 -0.54
N THR A 100 3.41 -4.38 -1.45
CA THR A 100 2.31 -5.16 -2.03
C THR A 100 2.82 -6.36 -2.82
N VAL A 101 3.88 -6.18 -3.62
CA VAL A 101 4.55 -7.28 -4.35
C VAL A 101 5.14 -8.28 -3.37
N THR A 102 5.82 -7.81 -2.31
CA THR A 102 6.41 -8.70 -1.30
C THR A 102 5.33 -9.52 -0.59
N LEU A 103 4.22 -8.89 -0.20
CA LEU A 103 3.08 -9.56 0.41
C LEU A 103 2.46 -10.60 -0.54
N ALA A 104 2.33 -10.27 -1.83
CA ALA A 104 1.81 -11.19 -2.84
C ALA A 104 2.73 -12.41 -3.04
N ILE A 105 4.05 -12.20 -3.03
CA ILE A 105 5.05 -13.27 -3.07
C ILE A 105 4.92 -14.16 -1.84
N ILE A 106 4.92 -13.57 -0.63
CA ILE A 106 4.79 -14.33 0.63
C ILE A 106 3.51 -15.15 0.65
N THR A 107 2.38 -14.53 0.28
CA THR A 107 1.07 -15.21 0.21
C THR A 107 1.11 -16.37 -0.78
N SER A 108 1.69 -16.16 -1.96
CA SER A 108 1.79 -17.20 -3.00
C SER A 108 2.67 -18.37 -2.54
N PHE A 109 3.85 -18.09 -1.99
CA PHE A 109 4.75 -19.13 -1.47
C PHE A 109 4.11 -19.91 -0.33
N TYR A 110 3.43 -19.23 0.59
CA TYR A 110 2.75 -19.89 1.69
C TYR A 110 1.59 -20.76 1.18
N GLY A 111 0.83 -20.30 0.19
CA GLY A 111 -0.22 -21.07 -0.45
C GLY A 111 0.28 -22.32 -1.18
N VAL A 112 1.40 -22.23 -1.90
CA VAL A 112 2.07 -23.40 -2.52
C VAL A 112 2.54 -24.39 -1.45
N PHE A 113 3.10 -23.89 -0.35
CA PHE A 113 3.51 -24.72 0.77
C PHE A 113 2.33 -25.49 1.38
N LEU A 114 1.21 -24.82 1.64
CA LEU A 114 -0.01 -25.46 2.17
C LEU A 114 -0.62 -26.48 1.21
N GLN A 115 -0.47 -26.31 -0.10
CA GLN A 115 -0.91 -27.31 -1.07
C GLN A 115 -0.08 -28.60 -1.00
N SER A 116 1.18 -28.50 -0.54
CA SER A 116 2.11 -29.64 -0.48
C SER A 116 2.02 -30.44 0.82
N VAL A 117 1.38 -29.90 1.86
CA VAL A 117 1.29 -30.54 3.17
C VAL A 117 -0.15 -30.71 3.64
N SER A 118 -0.37 -31.57 4.63
CA SER A 118 -1.60 -31.54 5.42
C SER A 118 -1.49 -30.40 6.43
N PHE A 119 -2.55 -29.62 6.55
CA PHE A 119 -2.58 -28.45 7.42
C PHE A 119 -3.84 -28.47 8.30
N GLU A 120 -3.72 -27.88 9.48
CA GLU A 120 -4.83 -27.73 10.41
C GLU A 120 -5.68 -26.50 10.07
N LYS A 121 -6.90 -26.44 10.63
CA LYS A 121 -7.85 -25.34 10.38
C LYS A 121 -7.24 -23.96 10.68
N TRP A 122 -6.50 -23.80 11.78
CA TRP A 122 -5.93 -22.49 12.16
C TRP A 122 -4.89 -22.00 11.13
N VAL A 123 -4.12 -22.91 10.53
CA VAL A 123 -3.14 -22.61 9.48
C VAL A 123 -3.84 -22.04 8.24
N PHE A 124 -4.99 -22.62 7.88
CA PHE A 124 -5.83 -22.09 6.80
C PHE A 124 -6.27 -20.64 7.08
N PHE A 125 -6.66 -20.31 8.31
CA PHE A 125 -7.09 -18.95 8.64
C PHE A 125 -5.94 -17.94 8.65
N ILE A 126 -4.71 -18.35 8.97
CA ILE A 126 -3.52 -17.50 8.78
C ILE A 126 -3.34 -17.20 7.29
N PHE A 127 -3.45 -18.21 6.43
CA PHE A 127 -3.37 -18.00 4.98
C PHE A 127 -4.52 -17.11 4.47
N PHE A 128 -5.74 -17.34 4.96
CA PHE A 128 -6.92 -16.53 4.64
C PHE A 128 -6.68 -15.06 5.00
N PHE A 129 -6.15 -14.78 6.20
CA PHE A 129 -5.75 -13.43 6.61
C PHE A 129 -4.77 -12.80 5.63
N LEU A 130 -3.68 -13.51 5.30
CA LEU A 130 -2.68 -13.00 4.36
C LEU A 130 -3.29 -12.69 2.99
N PHE A 131 -4.19 -13.55 2.51
CA PHE A 131 -4.87 -13.34 1.24
C PHE A 131 -5.83 -12.14 1.26
N ILE A 132 -6.68 -11.99 2.29
CA ILE A 132 -7.56 -10.82 2.41
C ILE A 132 -6.74 -9.53 2.58
N HIS A 133 -5.63 -9.61 3.32
CA HIS A 133 -4.72 -8.48 3.50
C HIS A 133 -4.02 -8.09 2.19
N LEU A 134 -3.66 -9.07 1.35
CA LEU A 134 -3.18 -8.81 0.00
C LEU A 134 -4.23 -8.08 -0.84
N LEU A 135 -5.49 -8.52 -0.82
CA LEU A 135 -6.57 -7.84 -1.55
C LEU A 135 -6.75 -6.39 -1.09
N ALA A 136 -6.78 -6.15 0.22
CA ALA A 136 -6.88 -4.80 0.78
C ALA A 136 -5.68 -3.91 0.37
N SER A 137 -4.47 -4.48 0.38
CA SER A 137 -3.25 -3.77 -0.03
C SER A 137 -3.26 -3.41 -1.51
N ILE A 138 -3.77 -4.31 -2.37
CA ILE A 138 -3.96 -4.03 -3.81
C ILE A 138 -4.98 -2.90 -4.01
N SER A 139 -6.10 -2.90 -3.30
CA SER A 139 -7.07 -1.80 -3.37
C SER A 139 -6.47 -0.45 -2.95
N ALA A 140 -5.64 -0.44 -1.90
CA ALA A 140 -4.90 0.75 -1.48
C ALA A 140 -3.89 1.21 -2.54
N LEU A 141 -3.18 0.28 -3.17
CA LEU A 141 -2.26 0.56 -4.25
C LEU A 141 -2.97 1.17 -5.46
N VAL A 142 -4.09 0.59 -5.90
CA VAL A 142 -4.90 1.14 -7.01
C VAL A 142 -5.36 2.57 -6.68
N SER A 143 -5.85 2.81 -5.47
CA SER A 143 -6.26 4.15 -5.03
C SER A 143 -5.09 5.15 -5.07
N THR A 144 -3.89 4.70 -4.70
CA THR A 144 -2.67 5.51 -4.76
C THR A 144 -2.28 5.84 -6.19
N ILE A 145 -2.38 4.87 -7.11
CA ILE A 145 -2.13 5.08 -8.54
C ILE A 145 -3.13 6.08 -9.14
N LEU A 146 -4.42 6.00 -8.79
CA LEU A 146 -5.42 6.96 -9.27
C LEU A 146 -5.12 8.38 -8.81
N ARG A 147 -4.80 8.57 -7.52
CA ARG A 147 -4.38 9.89 -6.98
C ARG A 147 -3.13 10.42 -7.66
N PHE A 148 -2.18 9.52 -7.97
CA PHE A 148 -0.99 9.87 -8.72
C PHE A 148 -1.32 10.38 -10.12
N SER A 149 -2.19 9.67 -10.84
CA SER A 149 -2.67 10.08 -12.17
C SER A 149 -3.41 11.42 -12.14
N GLU A 150 -4.26 11.66 -11.16
CA GLU A 150 -4.93 12.95 -10.96
C GLU A 150 -3.93 14.08 -10.70
N THR A 151 -2.92 13.83 -9.86
CA THR A 151 -1.84 14.79 -9.57
C THR A 151 -1.04 15.13 -10.83
N LYS A 152 -0.77 14.12 -11.67
CA LYS A 152 -0.11 14.31 -12.96
C LYS A 152 -0.94 15.17 -13.90
N ALA A 153 -2.23 14.85 -14.05
CA ALA A 153 -3.14 15.61 -14.91
C ALA A 153 -3.25 17.08 -14.48
N LYS A 154 -3.31 17.34 -13.17
CA LYS A 154 -3.25 18.71 -12.62
C LYS A 154 -1.93 19.41 -12.97
N TYR A 155 -0.80 18.74 -12.78
CA TYR A 155 0.52 19.31 -13.10
C TYR A 155 0.67 19.65 -14.59
N GLU A 156 0.23 18.77 -15.49
CA GLU A 156 0.26 19.00 -16.94
C GLU A 156 -0.69 20.12 -17.36
N GLY A 157 -1.92 20.14 -16.82
CA GLY A 157 -2.87 21.20 -17.09
C GLY A 157 -2.33 22.58 -16.71
N LEU A 158 -1.69 22.71 -15.54
CA LEU A 158 -1.09 23.99 -15.11
C LEU A 158 0.08 24.41 -15.99
N LYS A 159 0.88 23.46 -16.49
CA LYS A 159 2.01 23.76 -17.38
C LYS A 159 1.55 24.30 -18.74
N ASP A 160 0.39 23.85 -19.24
CA ASP A 160 -0.16 24.33 -20.51
C ASP A 160 -0.70 25.77 -20.43
N PHE A 161 -1.03 26.27 -19.22
CA PHE A 161 -1.43 27.67 -19.03
C PHE A 161 -0.25 28.65 -18.92
N ASP A 162 0.93 28.16 -18.52
CA ASP A 162 2.10 29.00 -18.22
C ASP A 162 2.90 29.41 -19.48
N GLU A 163 2.66 28.77 -20.64
CA GLU A 163 3.45 28.98 -21.85
C GLU A 163 2.91 30.04 -22.84
N GLY A 164 1.84 30.82 -22.53
CA GLY A 164 1.47 31.89 -23.48
C GLY A 164 0.43 32.97 -23.16
N ASN A 165 -0.38 32.93 -22.09
CA ASN A 165 -1.45 33.94 -21.92
C ASN A 165 -2.03 34.10 -20.50
N MET A 166 -1.25 33.89 -19.43
CA MET A 166 -1.78 34.06 -18.06
C MET A 166 -1.68 35.51 -17.56
N SER A 167 -2.83 36.07 -17.17
CA SER A 167 -2.96 37.28 -16.36
C SER A 167 -2.26 37.12 -15.00
N GLU A 168 -1.65 38.19 -14.47
CA GLU A 168 -0.96 38.21 -13.17
C GLU A 168 -1.85 37.68 -12.01
N GLU A 169 -3.17 37.91 -12.05
CA GLU A 169 -4.11 37.37 -11.04
C GLU A 169 -4.15 35.82 -11.01
N MET A 170 -4.03 35.16 -12.16
CA MET A 170 -4.07 33.69 -12.21
C MET A 170 -2.79 33.05 -11.68
N LYS A 171 -1.67 33.79 -11.62
CA LYS A 171 -0.43 33.29 -10.99
C LYS A 171 -0.54 33.27 -9.48
N GLU A 172 -1.19 34.27 -8.90
CA GLU A 172 -1.40 34.37 -7.45
C GLU A 172 -2.27 33.22 -6.93
N ASP A 173 -3.35 32.87 -7.64
CA ASP A 173 -4.21 31.72 -7.31
C ASP A 173 -3.46 30.37 -7.42
N LEU A 174 -2.54 30.28 -8.37
CA LEU A 174 -1.74 29.08 -8.62
C LEU A 174 -0.71 28.81 -7.52
N ASP A 175 -0.06 29.87 -7.03
CA ASP A 175 0.84 29.78 -5.87
C ASP A 175 0.05 29.43 -4.59
N HIS A 176 -1.18 29.95 -4.43
CA HIS A 176 -2.06 29.55 -3.33
C HIS A 176 -2.44 28.05 -3.37
N ILE A 177 -2.74 27.50 -4.55
CA ILE A 177 -3.05 26.06 -4.71
C ILE A 177 -1.80 25.21 -4.43
N ARG A 178 -0.62 25.67 -4.88
CA ARG A 178 0.66 25.00 -4.64
C ARG A 178 0.98 24.92 -3.14
N ASP A 179 0.71 25.98 -2.39
CA ASP A 179 0.89 26.02 -0.95
C ASP A 179 -0.14 25.16 -0.22
N GLN A 180 -1.40 25.10 -0.69
CA GLN A 180 -2.41 24.20 -0.14
C GLN A 180 -2.05 22.72 -0.32
N ILE A 181 -1.58 22.32 -1.51
CA ILE A 181 -1.13 20.94 -1.78
C ILE A 181 0.07 20.56 -0.89
N SER A 182 0.94 21.53 -0.61
CA SER A 182 2.08 21.35 0.30
C SER A 182 1.62 21.22 1.76
N THR A 183 0.56 21.92 2.14
CA THR A 183 0.02 21.94 3.51
C THR A 183 -0.88 20.73 3.82
N GLU A 184 -1.69 20.26 2.88
CA GLU A 184 -2.47 19.01 3.03
C GLU A 184 -1.56 17.78 3.16
N ASN A 185 -0.46 17.74 2.41
CA ASN A 185 0.51 16.65 2.53
C ASN A 185 1.32 16.69 3.85
N SER A 186 1.46 17.87 4.48
CA SER A 186 2.18 18.04 5.74
C SER A 186 1.30 17.74 6.97
N SER A 187 0.03 18.15 6.93
CA SER A 187 -0.94 17.92 8.01
C SER A 187 -1.39 16.45 8.13
N SER A 188 -1.30 15.67 7.05
CA SER A 188 -1.51 14.21 7.11
C SER A 188 -0.40 13.43 7.82
N SER A 189 0.73 14.08 8.18
CA SER A 189 1.89 13.47 8.83
C SER A 189 2.08 13.83 10.32
N GLU A 190 1.19 14.63 10.93
CA GLU A 190 1.43 15.25 12.25
C GLU A 190 0.46 14.76 13.36
N SER A 191 -0.10 13.55 13.25
CA SER A 191 -0.92 12.93 14.33
C SER A 191 -0.38 11.57 14.77
N VAL A 192 0.87 11.54 15.24
CA VAL A 192 1.34 10.50 16.16
C VAL A 192 2.08 11.23 17.28
N SER A 193 1.31 11.67 18.27
CA SER A 193 1.84 12.13 19.56
C SER A 193 2.47 10.93 20.27
N ASP A 194 3.77 11.02 20.49
CA ASP A 194 4.52 10.17 21.41
C ASP A 194 4.06 10.47 22.85
N ASP A 195 2.99 9.79 23.30
CA ASP A 195 2.71 9.62 24.72
C ASP A 195 3.49 8.37 25.20
N GLU A 196 4.68 8.62 25.71
CA GLU A 196 5.53 7.65 26.40
C GLU A 196 5.05 7.54 27.86
N PRO A 197 4.51 6.40 28.32
CA PRO A 197 4.12 6.27 29.72
C PRO A 197 5.36 6.07 30.60
N GLU A 198 5.56 7.00 31.55
CA GLU A 198 6.49 6.85 32.67
C GLU A 198 6.18 5.55 33.43
N LEU A 199 7.09 4.57 33.32
CA LEU A 199 7.10 3.38 34.17
C LEU A 199 7.62 3.79 35.56
N GLU A 200 6.66 3.99 36.45
CA GLU A 200 6.82 4.15 37.88
C GLU A 200 7.55 2.93 38.46
N LYS A 201 8.73 3.18 39.02
CA LYS A 201 9.48 2.20 39.82
C LYS A 201 8.86 2.15 41.22
N GLU A 202 7.98 1.20 41.46
CA GLU A 202 7.69 0.78 42.85
C GLU A 202 8.63 -0.34 43.27
N SER A 203 9.42 0.00 44.28
CA SER A 203 10.15 -0.90 45.16
C SER A 203 9.19 -1.77 45.97
N LEU A 204 9.41 -3.09 45.99
CA LEU A 204 9.45 -3.97 47.17
C LEU A 204 9.84 -5.40 46.75
#